data_AF-A0A929A6U7-F1
#
_entry.id   AF-A0A929A6U7-F1
#
_cell.length_a   1.000
_cell.length_b   1.000
_cell.length_c   1.000
_cell.angle_alpha   90.00
_cell.angle_beta   90.00
_cell.angle_gamma   90.00
#
_symmetry.space_group_name_H-M   'P 1'
#
loop_
_entity.id
_entity.type
_entity.pdbx_description
1 polymer ?
#
loop_
_entity_poly.entity_id
_entity_poly.type
_entity_poly.pdbx_seq_one_letter_code
_entity_poly.pdbx_strand_id
1 'polypeptide(L)' 'MSNPNIKHKIGLSEAQRQRLKDISRNGSAPAKKILHARILLMADQTHVEGRWSDVQISEAVGLHVNK' A
#
# COMPACT_ATOMS: atom_id res chain seq x y z
N MET A 1 -14.55 20.31 9.61
CA MET A 1 -15.24 19.44 8.64
C MET A 1 -14.19 18.70 7.83
N SER A 2 -13.77 17.52 8.29
CA SER A 2 -12.69 16.74 7.65
C SER A 2 -13.28 15.90 6.53
N ASN A 3 -12.90 16.19 5.28
CA ASN A 3 -13.45 15.55 4.09
C ASN A 3 -13.31 14.01 4.15
N PRO A 4 -14.41 13.26 3.93
CA PRO A 4 -14.36 11.81 3.86
C PRO A 4 -13.72 11.39 2.54
N ASN A 5 -12.71 10.52 2.60
CA ASN A 5 -12.25 9.71 1.48
C ASN A 5 -11.50 10.44 0.33
N ILE A 6 -10.51 11.28 0.65
CA ILE A 6 -9.55 11.75 -0.37
C ILE A 6 -8.67 10.54 -0.76
N LYS A 7 -8.99 9.90 -1.89
CA LYS A 7 -8.16 8.82 -2.46
C LYS A 7 -6.84 9.38 -2.96
N HIS A 8 -5.80 9.30 -2.15
CA HIS A 8 -4.46 9.73 -2.55
C HIS A 8 -3.96 8.89 -3.74
N LYS A 9 -3.48 9.59 -4.78
CA LYS A 9 -2.77 8.96 -5.88
C LYS A 9 -1.34 8.68 -5.41
N ILE A 10 -0.99 7.42 -5.23
CA ILE A 10 0.35 7.03 -4.75
C ILE A 10 1.24 6.80 -5.97
N GLY A 11 2.16 7.72 -6.22
CA GLY A 11 3.24 7.54 -7.20
C GLY A 11 4.54 7.34 -6.45
N LEU A 12 5.03 6.11 -6.38
CA LEU A 12 6.31 5.83 -5.72
C LEU A 12 7.46 6.01 -6.70
N SER A 13 8.54 6.64 -6.25
CA SER A 13 9.83 6.55 -6.94
C SER A 13 10.45 5.17 -6.75
N GLU A 14 11.38 4.77 -7.61
CA GLU A 14 12.05 3.46 -7.51
C GLU A 14 12.76 3.29 -6.15
N ALA A 15 13.36 4.36 -5.62
CA ALA A 15 13.98 4.34 -4.30
C ALA A 15 12.94 4.12 -3.16
N GLN A 16 11.76 4.74 -3.24
CA GLN A 16 10.69 4.54 -2.28
C GLN A 16 10.14 3.13 -2.36
N ARG A 17 9.94 2.62 -3.59
CA ARG A 17 9.50 1.26 -3.85
C ARG A 17 10.48 0.24 -3.28
N GLN A 18 11.78 0.42 -3.50
CA GLN A 18 12.80 -0.48 -2.97
C GLN A 18 12.79 -0.48 -1.43
N ARG A 19 12.73 0.69 -0.81
CA ARG A 19 12.64 0.80 0.66
C ARG A 19 11.40 0.11 1.23
N LEU A 20 10.25 0.24 0.58
CA LEU A 20 9.02 -0.43 1.00
C LEU A 20 9.11 -1.95 0.81
N LYS A 21 9.75 -2.42 -0.27
CA LYS A 21 10.05 -3.85 -0.48
C LYS A 21 10.91 -4.37 0.66
N ASP A 22 11.96 -3.64 1.05
CA ASP A 22 12.85 -4.03 2.13
C ASP A 22 12.10 -4.11 3.47
N ILE A 23 11.26 -3.12 3.78
CA ILE A 23 10.41 -3.13 4.98
C ILE A 23 9.42 -4.30 4.94
N SER A 24 8.84 -4.61 3.78
CA SER A 24 7.84 -5.68 3.65
C SER A 24 8.43 -7.08 3.83
N ARG A 25 9.74 -7.23 3.62
CA ARG A 25 10.52 -8.48 3.70
C ARG A 25 11.27 -8.61 5.02
N ASN A 26 11.66 -7.50 5.63
CA ASN A 26 12.38 -7.51 6.90
C ASN A 26 11.40 -7.79 8.05
N GLY A 27 11.37 -9.05 8.51
CA GLY A 27 10.52 -9.51 9.60
C GLY A 27 10.78 -8.85 10.97
N SER A 28 11.76 -7.96 11.05
CA SER A 28 12.08 -7.19 12.26
C SER A 28 11.23 -5.94 12.45
N ALA A 29 10.44 -5.52 11.45
CA ALA A 29 9.55 -4.37 11.56
C ALA A 29 8.19 -4.75 12.21
N PRO A 30 7.54 -3.84 12.96
CA PRO A 30 6.19 -4.07 13.47
C PRO A 30 5.22 -4.48 12.35
N ALA A 31 4.36 -5.47 12.62
CA ALA A 31 3.41 -6.03 11.63
C ALA A 31 2.59 -4.94 10.91
N LYS A 32 2.18 -3.89 11.63
CA LYS A 32 1.46 -2.75 11.06
C LYS A 32 2.29 -1.98 10.02
N LYS A 33 3.60 -1.82 10.21
CA LYS A 33 4.49 -1.18 9.24
C LYS A 33 4.70 -2.04 8.00
N ILE A 34 4.89 -3.35 8.19
CA ILE A 34 5.00 -4.32 7.09
C ILE A 34 3.74 -4.29 6.23
N LEU A 35 2.57 -4.32 6.89
CA LEU A 35 1.26 -4.24 6.25
C LEU A 35 1.08 -2.94 5.47
N HIS A 36 1.37 -1.79 6.09
CA HIS A 36 1.32 -0.50 5.40
C HIS A 36 2.26 -0.46 4.20
N ALA A 37 3.47 -1.02 4.30
CA ALA A 37 4.40 -1.06 3.19
C ALA A 37 3.85 -1.88 2.00
N ARG A 38 3.20 -3.02 2.28
CA ARG A 38 2.53 -3.83 1.25
C ARG A 38 1.36 -3.08 0.60
N ILE A 39 0.53 -2.41 1.39
CA ILE A 39 -0.58 -1.58 0.89
C ILE A 39 -0.06 -0.49 -0.06
N LEU A 40 1.00 0.23 0.34
CA LEU A 40 1.59 1.29 -0.47
C LEU A 40 2.17 0.75 -1.78
N LEU A 41 2.79 -0.43 -1.75
CA LEU A 41 3.34 -1.08 -2.96
C LEU A 41 2.24 -1.50 -3.95
N MET A 42 1.10 -2.02 -3.47
CA MET A 42 -0.02 -2.39 -4.34
C MET A 42 -0.81 -1.18 -4.84
N ALA A 43 -0.88 -0.11 -4.04
CA ALA A 43 -1.54 1.14 -4.41
C ALA A 43 -0.71 2.01 -5.38
N ASP A 44 0.54 1.62 -5.65
CA ASP A 44 1.46 2.35 -6.54
C ASP A 44 0.91 2.39 -7.96
N GLN A 45 0.64 3.61 -8.45
CA GLN A 45 0.09 3.84 -9.78
C GLN A 45 1.10 3.58 -10.89
N THR A 46 2.39 3.50 -10.55
CA THR A 46 3.47 3.19 -11.48
C THR A 46 3.73 1.69 -11.59
N HIS A 47 2.85 0.85 -11.04
CA HIS A 47 2.86 -0.59 -11.24
C HIS A 47 2.49 -0.94 -12.69
N VAL A 48 3.10 -1.99 -13.26
CA VAL A 48 2.93 -2.41 -14.66
C VAL A 48 1.47 -2.71 -15.03
N GLU A 49 0.67 -3.12 -14.04
CA GLU A 49 -0.76 -3.44 -14.19
C GLU A 49 -1.70 -2.29 -13.81
N GLY A 50 -1.16 -1.12 -13.47
CA GLY A 50 -1.92 0.02 -12.98
C GLY A 50 -2.30 -0.08 -11.49
N ARG A 51 -3.03 0.92 -11.01
CA ARG A 51 -3.42 1.09 -9.60
C ARG A 51 -4.41 0.01 -9.16
N TRP A 52 -4.08 -0.73 -8.10
CA TRP A 52 -5.06 -1.63 -7.47
C TRP A 52 -6.11 -0.83 -6.69
N SER A 53 -7.36 -1.26 -6.76
CA SER A 53 -8.45 -0.69 -5.98
C SER A 53 -8.34 -1.09 -4.51
N ASP A 54 -8.92 -0.30 -3.60
CA ASP A 54 -8.89 -0.58 -2.16
C ASP A 54 -9.46 -1.98 -1.83
N VAL A 55 -10.43 -2.45 -2.62
CA VAL A 55 -11.01 -3.80 -2.51
C VAL A 55 -9.97 -4.86 -2.85
N GLN A 56 -9.30 -4.76 -4.00
CA GLN A 56 -8.25 -5.69 -4.41
C GLN A 56 -7.09 -5.72 -3.42
N ILE A 57 -6.68 -4.55 -2.93
CA ILE A 57 -5.65 -4.44 -1.91
C ILE A 57 -6.10 -5.17 -0.64
N SER A 58 -7.33 -4.92 -0.19
CA SER A 58 -7.85 -5.54 1.04
C SER A 58 -7.94 -7.06 0.96
N GLU A 59 -8.35 -7.60 -0.19
CA GLU A 59 -8.39 -9.04 -0.43
C GLU A 59 -6.98 -9.62 -0.42
N ALA A 60 -6.02 -8.94 -1.07
CA ALA A 60 -4.62 -9.40 -1.15
C ALA A 60 -3.88 -9.38 0.20
N VAL A 61 -4.23 -8.47 1.11
CA VAL A 61 -3.64 -8.42 2.47
C VAL A 61 -4.54 -8.99 3.56
N GLY A 62 -5.72 -9.53 3.22
CA GLY A 62 -6.66 -10.10 4.18
C GLY A 62 -7.23 -9.07 5.18
N LEU A 63 -7.42 -7.82 4.74
CA LEU A 63 -7.98 -6.75 5.56
C LEU A 63 -9.46 -6.52 5.29
N HIS A 64 -10.19 -6.09 6.32
CA HIS A 64 -11.54 -5.57 6.16
C HIS A 64 -11.50 -4.11 5.70
N VAL A 65 -12.16 -3.80 4.58
CA VAL A 65 -12.33 -2.40 4.14
C VAL A 65 -13.39 -1.76 5.04
N ASN A 66 -13.00 -0.74 5.80
CA ASN A 66 -13.98 0.11 6.46
C ASN A 66 -14.72 0.93 5.38
N LYS A 67 -15.99 0.59 5.16
CA LYS A 67 -16.91 1.29 4.27
C LYS A 67 -17.36 2.62 4.87
#